data_AF-A0A9D5XX70-F1
#
_entry.id   AF-A0A9D5XX70-F1
#
_cell.length_a   1.000
_cell.length_b   1.000
_cell.length_c   1.000
_cell.angle_alpha   90.00
_cell.angle_beta   90.00
_cell.angle_gamma   90.00
#
_symmetry.space_group_name_H-M   'P 1'
#
loop_
_entity.id
_entity.type
_entity.pdbx_description
1 polymer ?
#
loop_
_entity_poly.entity_id
_entity_poly.type
_entity_poly.pdbx_seq_one_letter_code
_entity_poly.pdbx_strand_id
1 'polypeptide(L)' 'MNNQVHCPYCNARQGVREPQDYRPYYVNCAQCARRFIVEPVKSGLMVYRDGEAPCCSDPECREMEMADSGQE' A
#
# COMPACT_ATOMS: atom_id res chain seq x y z
N MET A 1 -4.36 14.76 8.34
CA MET A 1 -2.90 14.83 8.54
C MET A 1 -2.24 14.26 7.29
N ASN A 2 -1.15 14.88 6.82
CA ASN A 2 -0.42 14.40 5.65
C ASN A 2 0.74 13.53 6.15
N ASN A 3 0.67 12.22 5.90
CA ASN A 3 1.77 11.35 6.26
C ASN A 3 2.83 11.38 5.16
N GLN A 4 4.10 11.24 5.54
CA GLN A 4 5.21 11.20 4.59
C GLN A 4 5.73 9.78 4.52
N VAL A 5 5.81 9.23 3.31
CA VAL A 5 6.43 7.94 3.04
C VAL A 5 7.60 8.12 2.09
N HIS A 6 8.56 7.20 2.15
CA HIS A 6 9.69 7.20 1.25
C HIS A 6 9.44 6.17 0.15
N CYS A 7 9.68 6.57 -1.10
CA CYS A 7 9.58 5.66 -2.23
C CYS A 7 10.63 4.54 -2.09
N PRO A 8 10.27 3.25 -2.15
CA PRO A 8 11.20 2.14 -1.93
C PRO A 8 12.17 1.92 -3.10
N TYR A 9 12.04 2.70 -4.17
CA TYR A 9 12.89 2.65 -5.37
C TYR A 9 13.91 3.78 -5.44
N CYS A 10 13.47 5.03 -5.26
CA CYS A 10 14.34 6.22 -5.39
C CYS A 10 14.54 6.97 -4.06
N ASN A 11 13.94 6.50 -2.97
CA ASN A 11 13.96 7.14 -1.65
C ASN A 11 13.38 8.57 -1.60
N ALA A 12 12.67 8.99 -2.65
CA ALA A 12 12.00 10.28 -2.66
C ALA A 12 10.87 10.32 -1.63
N ARG A 13 10.76 11.43 -0.89
CA ARG A 13 9.63 11.67 0.02
C ARG A 13 8.37 11.92 -0.78
N GLN A 14 7.30 11.21 -0.44
CA GLN A 14 5.97 11.36 -1.02
C GLN A 14 4.99 11.69 0.10
N GLY A 15 4.23 12.77 -0.07
CA GLY A 15 3.10 13.07 0.79
C GLY A 15 1.94 12.15 0.41
N VAL A 16 1.51 11.31 1.34
CA VAL A 16 0.37 10.42 1.15
C VAL A 16 -0.76 10.83 2.08
N ARG A 17 -1.99 10.62 1.60
CA ARG A 17 -3.19 10.90 2.38
C ARG A 17 -3.46 9.69 3.26
N GLU A 18 -3.71 9.92 4.55
CA GLU A 18 -4.11 8.84 5.44
C GLU A 18 -5.46 8.27 4.95
N PRO A 19 -5.53 6.97 4.61
CA PRO A 19 -6.79 6.36 4.21
C PRO A 19 -7.69 6.23 5.45
N GLN A 20 -8.98 6.51 5.28
CA GLN A 20 -9.95 6.45 6.38
C GLN A 20 -10.19 5.00 6.87
N ASP A 21 -9.89 4.01 6.04
CA ASP A 21 -10.29 2.61 6.26
C ASP A 21 -9.17 1.68 6.71
N TYR A 22 -7.97 2.19 7.02
CA TYR A 22 -6.80 1.36 7.34
C TYR A 22 -6.53 0.25 6.30
N ARG A 23 -6.88 0.48 5.03
CA ARG A 23 -6.65 -0.47 3.93
C ARG A 23 -5.38 -0.14 3.16
N PRO A 24 -4.63 -1.15 2.69
CA PRO A 24 -3.51 -0.92 1.78
C PRO A 24 -3.98 -0.31 0.46
N TYR A 25 -3.18 0.57 -0.11
CA TYR A 25 -3.47 1.26 -1.37
C TYR A 25 -2.22 1.52 -2.19
N TYR A 26 -2.38 1.64 -3.50
CA TYR A 26 -1.27 1.96 -4.40
C TYR A 26 -0.98 3.46 -4.45
N VAL A 27 0.30 3.80 -4.44
CA VAL A 27 0.82 5.16 -4.61
C VAL A 27 1.82 5.18 -5.75
N ASN A 28 1.64 6.13 -6.66
CA ASN A 28 2.60 6.39 -7.73
C ASN A 28 3.61 7.45 -7.30
N CYS A 29 4.90 7.12 -7.39
CA CYS A 29 5.94 8.09 -7.11
C CYS A 29 6.06 9.10 -8.25
N ALA A 30 5.90 10.40 -7.95
CA ALA A 30 6.04 11.46 -8.96
C ALA A 30 7.49 11.64 -9.47
N GLN A 31 8.49 11.11 -8.75
CA GLN A 31 9.91 11.25 -9.09
C GLN A 31 10.40 10.15 -10.05
N CYS A 32 10.05 8.89 -9.79
CA CYS A 32 10.52 7.76 -10.58
C CYS A 32 9.41 7.07 -11.40
N ALA A 33 8.17 7.58 -11.34
CA ALA A 33 6.99 7.03 -11.99
C ALA A 33 6.70 5.55 -11.65
N ARG A 34 7.26 5.03 -10.55
CA ARG A 34 7.00 3.67 -10.08
C ARG A 34 5.87 3.63 -9.05
N ARG A 35 5.03 2.61 -9.15
CA ARG A 35 3.99 2.30 -8.16
C ARG A 35 4.54 1.48 -7.01
N PHE A 36 4.04 1.74 -5.81
CA PHE A 36 4.32 0.98 -4.60
C PHE A 36 3.07 0.95 -3.72
N ILE A 37 3.02 0.01 -2.79
CA ILE A 37 1.87 -0.17 -1.88
C ILE A 37 2.17 0.54 -0.57
N VAL A 38 1.18 1.24 -0.04
CA VAL A 38 1.23 1.84 1.29
C VAL A 38 0.16 1.17 2.14
N GLU A 39 0.60 0.54 3.23
CA GLU A 39 -0.28 -0.08 4.21
C GLU A 39 -0.28 0.74 5.51
N PRO A 40 -1.42 1.33 5.89
CA PRO A 40 -1.57 1.95 7.20
C PRO A 40 -1.63 0.89 8.31
N VAL A 41 -0.71 0.97 9.27
CA VAL A 41 -0.66 0.07 10.43
C VAL A 41 -0.81 0.87 11.73
N LYS A 42 -1.15 0.22 12.84
CA LYS A 42 -1.29 0.90 14.15
C LYS A 42 -0.07 1.73 14.57
N SER A 43 1.12 1.38 14.09
CA SER A 43 2.38 2.06 14.43
C SER A 43 2.83 3.11 13.39
N GLY A 44 2.06 3.33 12.32
CA GLY A 44 2.42 4.29 11.26
C GLY A 44 2.01 3.80 9.86
N LEU A 45 2.89 3.99 8.88
CA LEU A 45 2.68 3.49 7.52
C LEU A 45 3.80 2.54 7.14
N MET A 46 3.46 1.37 6.63
CA MET A 46 4.38 0.46 5.95
C MET A 46 4.32 0.66 4.45
N VAL A 47 5.46 0.41 3.79
CA VAL A 47 5.62 0.61 2.35
C VAL A 47 6.16 -0.68 1.75
N TYR A 48 5.48 -1.20 0.74
CA TYR A 48 5.87 -2.41 0.03
C TYR A 48 6.08 -2.12 -1.45
N ARG A 49 6.96 -2.90 -2.09
CA ARG A 49 7.14 -2.85 -3.54
C ARG A 49 6.04 -3.67 -4.23
N ASP A 50 5.74 -3.28 -5.46
CA ASP A 50 4.84 -4.01 -6.35
C ASP A 50 5.39 -5.43 -6.53
N GLY A 51 4.65 -6.44 -6.06
CA GLY A 51 5.05 -7.85 -6.12
C GLY A 51 5.97 -8.36 -4.99
N GLU A 52 6.43 -7.53 -4.05
CA GLU A 52 7.08 -8.00 -2.80
C GLU A 52 6.10 -8.06 -1.62
N ALA A 53 4.91 -7.45 -1.75
CA ALA A 53 3.91 -7.50 -0.71
C ALA A 53 3.33 -8.93 -0.58
N PRO A 54 3.23 -9.49 0.64
CA PRO A 54 2.45 -10.71 0.84
C PRO A 54 0.99 -10.46 0.46
N CYS A 55 0.27 -11.50 0.06
CA CYS A 55 -1.13 -11.42 -0.40
C CYS A 55 -2.05 -10.65 0.58
N CYS A 56 -1.77 -10.70 1.90
CA CYS A 56 -2.48 -9.93 2.92
C CYS A 56 -2.32 -8.39 2.80
N SER A 57 -1.18 -7.93 2.28
CA SER A 57 -0.83 -6.52 2.10
C SER A 57 -1.11 -6.01 0.69
N ASP A 58 -1.27 -6.91 -0.29
CA ASP A 58 -1.67 -6.54 -1.64
C ASP A 58 -3.20 -6.41 -1.72
N PRO A 59 -3.74 -5.25 -2.14
CA PRO A 59 -5.18 -5.03 -2.15
C PRO A 59 -5.92 -5.93 -3.14
N GLU A 60 -5.32 -6.30 -4.28
CA GLU A 60 -5.96 -7.19 -5.25
C GLU A 60 -5.99 -8.63 -4.73
N CYS A 61 -4.87 -9.09 -4.16
CA CYS A 61 -4.78 -10.44 -3.60
C CYS A 61 -5.68 -10.60 -2.37
N ARG A 62 -5.74 -9.58 -1.49
CA ARG A 62 -6.66 -9.55 -0.34
C ARG A 62 -8.12 -9.58 -0.78
N GLU A 63 -8.50 -8.86 -1.82
CA GLU A 63 -9.88 -8.89 -2.34
C GLU A 63 -10.21 -10.28 -2.89
N MET A 64 -9.27 -10.93 -3.57
CA MET A 64 -9.44 -12.30 -4.07
C MET A 64 -9.62 -13.34 -2.95
N GLU A 65 -8.79 -13.29 -1.90
CA GLU A 65 -8.90 -14.23 -0.76
C GLU A 65 -10.18 -14.00 0.07
N MET A 66 -10.64 -12.75 0.18
CA MET A 66 -11.90 -12.42 0.87
C MET A 66 -13.12 -12.78 0.01
N ALA A 67 -12.99 -12.77 -1.32
CA ALA A 67 -14.03 -13.19 -2.25
C ALA A 67 -14.17 -14.72 -2.34
N ASP A 68 -13.11 -15.49 -2.07
CA ASP A 68 -13.13 -16.95 -2.04
C ASP A 68 -13.81 -17.52 -0.77
N SER A 69 -13.92 -16.73 0.30
CA SER A 69 -14.58 -17.15 1.56
C SER A 69 -16.13 -17.14 1.50
N GLY A 70 -16.72 -17.16 0.30
CA GLY A 70 -18.14 -16.93 0.06
C GLY A 70 -18.88 -17.99 -0.76
N GLN A 71 -18.31 -19.18 -0.95
CA GLN A 71 -19.03 -20.30 -1.60
C GLN A 71 -18.92 -21.60 -0.80
N GLU A 72 -19.83 -21.77 0.17
CA GLU A 72 -20.32 -23.08 0.61
C GLU A 72 -21.86 -23.09 0.67
#